data_AF-A0A166QNK9-F1
#
_entry.id   AF-A0A166QNK9-F1
#
_cell.length_a   1.000
_cell.length_b   1.000
_cell.length_c   1.000
_cell.angle_alpha   90.00
_cell.angle_beta   90.00
_cell.angle_gamma   90.00
#
_symmetry.space_group_name_H-M   'P 1'
#
loop_
_entity.id
_entity.type
_entity.pdbx_description
1 polymer ?
#
loop_
_entity_poly.entity_id
_entity_poly.type
_entity_poly.pdbx_seq_one_letter_code
_entity_poly.pdbx_strand_id
1 'polypeptide(L)'
;MKYDLNQILQTCWANNARNGMSPAGRAELRAVVGQVSEGITPEDINGRELVGQLERLLVGEGNESSTEEAIANLLTQIAQEAVRNQNGRISDRGPQAVFLAGYGEQSSRVATYLIKMGMQLATFGHQQSIFEVMDVLTPAHMIVVGSCVLDDPEAIVAVRGFVGQEHSNRIIVLVADRELSFDERRAAASIGKVWLFGPQDELKHVRDLIRSRNAESSIDGYKVLLVEDSRTDARVAQKIMEAQGLVVHHIREPGQVLAAIQSFRPDVIISDLHMPGCKGDMMAKVIRQDRDATMPIVFLSSESNEEAQLMALANGADGFVKKPLHPGAFIVALKSIITRSLALENRMRRDPLTNLLNHGQFMETVRRCLAVAEPYALVTMDIDHFKSVNDTHGHPVGDRVLVSIGELLTDGLRASDFVGRVGGEEFSVLMLGATPEQAVMIMNRLRERFSRIEHANDNGQSFRCTFSAGVTSLAGSVGESLRIADGALYQSKREGRNRVTLAGENEKSPD
;
A
#
# COMPACT_ATOMS: atom_id res chain seq x y z
N MET A 1 25.22 -14.14 -1.00
CA MET A 1 23.77 -14.32 -0.82
C MET A 1 23.57 -15.32 0.30
N LYS A 2 23.26 -14.85 1.51
CA LYS A 2 22.81 -15.75 2.59
C LYS A 2 21.33 -15.99 2.31
N TYR A 3 20.98 -17.20 1.88
CA TYR A 3 19.58 -17.60 1.78
C TYR A 3 19.01 -17.57 3.19
N ASP A 4 17.96 -16.78 3.38
CA ASP A 4 17.30 -16.63 4.67
C ASP A 4 16.53 -17.93 4.94
N LEU A 5 16.95 -18.68 5.97
CA LEU A 5 16.35 -19.96 6.37
C LEU A 5 14.82 -19.86 6.47
N ASN A 6 14.33 -18.67 6.84
CA ASN A 6 12.91 -18.31 6.88
C ASN A 6 12.20 -18.43 5.53
N GLN A 7 12.79 -17.90 4.46
CA GLN A 7 12.18 -17.86 3.13
C GLN A 7 11.98 -19.28 2.57
N ILE A 8 12.91 -20.18 2.92
CA ILE A 8 12.92 -21.56 2.46
C ILE A 8 11.96 -22.43 3.28
N LEU A 9 11.97 -22.32 4.61
CA LEU A 9 11.05 -23.06 5.49
C LEU A 9 9.58 -22.66 5.25
N GLN A 10 9.33 -21.39 4.96
CA GLN A 10 8.00 -20.89 4.59
C GLN A 10 7.51 -21.43 3.24
N THR A 11 8.42 -21.62 2.27
CA THR A 11 8.09 -22.20 0.96
C THR A 11 7.78 -23.69 1.07
N CYS A 12 8.53 -24.43 1.90
CA CYS A 12 8.30 -25.85 2.15
C CYS A 12 7.01 -26.13 2.92
N TRP A 13 6.60 -25.23 3.83
CA TRP A 13 5.33 -25.38 4.56
C TRP A 13 4.12 -25.14 3.64
N ALA A 14 4.19 -24.15 2.76
CA ALA A 14 3.09 -23.81 1.84
C ALA A 14 2.69 -24.97 0.91
N ASN A 15 3.65 -25.81 0.51
CA ASN A 15 3.38 -26.96 -0.38
C ASN A 15 2.93 -28.24 0.35
N ASN A 16 3.20 -28.38 1.65
CA ASN A 16 3.07 -29.67 2.36
C ASN A 16 1.96 -29.75 3.42
N ALA A 17 1.32 -28.64 3.77
CA ALA A 17 0.31 -28.62 4.84
C ALA A 17 -1.06 -29.24 4.46
N ARG A 18 -1.32 -29.60 3.20
CA ARG A 18 -2.69 -29.92 2.76
C ARG A 18 -3.06 -31.35 2.42
N ASN A 19 -2.17 -32.20 1.91
CA ASN A 19 -2.66 -33.42 1.22
C ASN A 19 -1.82 -34.71 1.43
N GLY A 20 -0.98 -34.79 2.46
CA GLY A 20 0.03 -35.85 2.53
C GLY A 20 1.14 -35.59 1.50
N MET A 21 2.36 -35.99 1.82
CA MET A 21 3.54 -35.55 1.09
C MET A 21 3.66 -36.38 -0.19
N SER A 22 3.19 -35.84 -1.32
CA SER A 22 3.33 -36.51 -2.62
C SER A 22 4.80 -36.85 -2.92
N PRO A 23 5.10 -37.92 -3.68
CA PRO A 23 6.48 -38.27 -4.05
C PRO A 23 7.25 -37.12 -4.71
N ALA A 24 6.57 -36.26 -5.47
CA ALA A 24 7.13 -35.04 -6.06
C ALA A 24 7.46 -33.98 -4.99
N GLY A 25 6.58 -33.79 -4.00
CA GLY A 25 6.83 -32.90 -2.86
C GLY A 25 7.99 -33.37 -1.97
N ARG A 26 8.17 -34.69 -1.78
CA ARG A 26 9.33 -35.26 -1.08
C ARG A 26 10.63 -35.01 -1.84
N ALA A 27 10.62 -35.10 -3.16
CA ALA A 27 11.79 -34.83 -4.00
C ALA A 27 12.18 -33.34 -4.01
N GLU A 28 11.20 -32.44 -4.08
CA GLU A 28 11.40 -31.00 -3.98
C GLU A 28 11.94 -30.61 -2.59
N LEU A 29 11.34 -31.16 -1.52
CA LEU A 29 11.83 -30.95 -0.15
C LEU A 29 13.27 -31.45 0.03
N ARG A 30 13.61 -32.60 -0.56
CA ARG A 30 14.98 -33.15 -0.51
C ARG A 30 15.99 -32.25 -1.22
N ALA A 31 15.64 -31.70 -2.39
CA ALA A 31 16.49 -30.77 -3.12
C ALA A 31 16.73 -29.48 -2.33
N VAL A 32 15.69 -28.97 -1.68
CA VAL A 32 15.75 -27.76 -0.85
C VAL A 32 16.56 -28.00 0.43
N VAL A 33 16.35 -29.12 1.12
CA VAL A 33 17.10 -29.48 2.34
C VAL A 33 18.60 -29.66 2.03
N GLY A 34 18.95 -30.26 0.89
CA GLY A 34 20.35 -30.39 0.45
C GLY A 34 21.05 -29.06 0.18
N GLN A 35 20.32 -28.04 -0.31
CA GLN A 35 20.87 -26.69 -0.48
C GLN A 35 21.05 -25.95 0.86
N VAL A 36 20.22 -26.28 1.86
CA VAL A 36 20.28 -25.68 3.19
C VAL A 36 21.43 -26.27 4.00
N SER A 37 21.70 -27.58 3.94
CA SER A 37 22.78 -28.23 4.69
C SER A 37 24.18 -27.69 4.31
N GLU A 38 24.35 -27.20 3.08
CA GLU A 38 25.56 -26.49 2.62
C GLU A 38 25.73 -25.08 3.22
N GLY A 39 24.63 -24.46 3.69
CA GLY A 39 24.60 -23.09 4.22
C GLY A 39 24.67 -22.96 5.75
N ILE A 40 24.60 -24.07 6.50
CA ILE A 40 24.61 -24.08 7.97
C ILE A 40 26.03 -23.85 8.49
N THR A 41 26.22 -22.75 9.21
CA THR A 41 27.52 -22.41 9.83
C THR A 41 27.94 -23.45 10.87
N PRO A 42 29.24 -23.73 11.03
CA PRO A 42 29.74 -24.75 11.98
C PRO A 42 29.32 -24.58 13.44
N GLU A 43 28.89 -23.37 13.81
CA GLU A 43 28.51 -22.96 15.17
C GLU A 43 27.05 -23.35 15.54
N ASP A 44 26.22 -23.74 14.56
CA ASP A 44 24.81 -24.11 14.79
C ASP A 44 24.64 -25.64 14.90
N ILE A 45 25.02 -26.18 16.05
CA ILE A 45 25.07 -27.62 16.33
C ILE A 45 23.66 -28.24 16.34
N ASN A 46 22.67 -27.56 16.95
CA ASN A 46 21.28 -28.03 17.01
C ASN A 46 20.59 -27.99 15.64
N GLY A 47 20.82 -26.93 14.85
CA GLY A 47 20.27 -26.82 13.50
C GLY A 47 20.79 -27.93 12.58
N ARG A 48 22.08 -28.30 12.68
CA ARG A 48 22.64 -29.44 11.94
C ARG A 48 22.02 -30.77 12.35
N GLU A 49 21.81 -30.99 13.64
CA GLU A 49 21.25 -32.25 14.13
C GLU A 49 19.79 -32.43 13.66
N LEU A 50 18.98 -31.38 13.75
CA LEU A 50 17.60 -31.39 13.28
C LEU A 50 17.50 -31.56 11.76
N VAL A 51 18.33 -30.87 10.99
CA VAL A 51 18.40 -31.03 9.52
C VAL A 51 18.85 -32.45 9.14
N GLY A 52 19.82 -33.03 9.86
CA GLY A 52 20.26 -34.41 9.64
C GLY A 52 19.23 -35.48 10.07
N GLN A 53 18.36 -35.18 11.05
CA GLN A 53 17.20 -36.03 11.35
C GLN A 53 16.15 -35.95 10.23
N LEU A 54 15.94 -34.77 9.66
CA LEU A 54 15.00 -34.54 8.56
C LEU A 54 15.46 -35.28 7.30
N GLU A 55 16.75 -35.19 6.95
CA GLU A 55 17.34 -35.92 5.82
C GLU A 55 17.16 -37.45 5.96
N ARG A 56 17.35 -37.99 7.17
CA ARG A 56 17.16 -39.43 7.44
C ARG A 56 15.69 -39.85 7.29
N LEU A 57 14.75 -39.05 7.78
CA LEU A 57 13.31 -39.31 7.62
C LEU A 57 12.86 -39.20 6.16
N LEU A 58 13.47 -38.30 5.37
CA LEU A 58 13.19 -38.16 3.94
C LEU A 58 13.77 -39.30 3.10
N VAL A 59 14.67 -40.12 3.65
CA VAL A 59 15.29 -41.28 2.99
C VAL A 59 14.69 -42.61 3.45
N GLY A 60 14.10 -42.67 4.65
CA GLY A 60 13.55 -43.90 5.23
C GLY A 60 12.24 -44.39 4.60
N GLU A 61 12.17 -45.68 4.26
CA GLU A 61 10.93 -46.39 3.92
C GLU A 61 10.22 -46.85 5.21
N GLY A 62 9.53 -45.93 5.87
CA GLY A 62 8.70 -46.20 7.04
C GLY A 62 7.20 -46.10 6.74
N ASN A 63 6.37 -46.51 7.71
CA ASN A 63 4.91 -46.39 7.63
C ASN A 63 4.53 -44.91 7.36
N GLU A 64 3.89 -44.63 6.21
CA GLU A 64 3.81 -43.29 5.61
C GLU A 64 3.17 -42.25 6.55
N SER A 65 2.13 -42.64 7.29
CA SER A 65 1.40 -41.76 8.21
C SER A 65 2.23 -41.29 9.40
N SER A 66 3.01 -42.18 10.04
CA SER A 66 3.89 -41.81 11.17
C SER A 66 5.12 -41.02 10.74
N THR A 67 5.53 -41.19 9.48
CA THR A 67 6.71 -40.53 8.91
C THR A 67 6.39 -39.07 8.56
N GLU A 68 5.18 -38.80 8.07
CA GLU A 68 4.72 -37.44 7.75
C GLU A 68 4.52 -36.57 8.98
N GLU A 69 3.93 -37.12 10.05
CA GLU A 69 3.76 -36.41 11.32
C GLU A 69 5.12 -36.12 11.98
N ALA A 70 6.07 -37.05 11.89
CA ALA A 70 7.45 -36.86 12.36
C ALA A 70 8.18 -35.76 11.56
N ILE A 71 8.01 -35.70 10.23
CA ILE A 71 8.57 -34.65 9.37
C ILE A 71 7.99 -33.28 9.73
N ALA A 72 6.67 -33.19 9.93
CA ALA A 72 6.00 -31.92 10.31
C ALA A 72 6.46 -31.40 11.67
N ASN A 73 6.58 -32.29 12.67
CA ASN A 73 7.08 -31.94 14.00
C ASN A 73 8.54 -31.45 13.95
N LEU A 74 9.37 -32.11 13.14
CA LEU A 74 10.78 -31.75 13.02
C LEU A 74 10.97 -30.42 12.28
N LEU A 75 10.20 -30.16 11.23
CA LEU A 75 10.19 -28.85 10.54
C LEU A 75 9.77 -27.71 11.47
N THR A 76 8.82 -27.97 12.38
CA THR A 76 8.39 -27.01 13.40
C THR A 76 9.51 -26.71 14.40
N GLN A 77 10.25 -27.74 14.84
CA GLN A 77 11.40 -27.58 15.72
C GLN A 77 12.55 -26.82 15.05
N ILE A 78 12.81 -27.08 13.77
CA ILE A 78 13.81 -26.33 12.97
C ILE A 78 13.44 -24.85 12.87
N ALA A 79 12.17 -24.53 12.65
CA ALA A 79 11.69 -23.14 12.62
C ALA A 79 11.85 -22.47 14.00
N GLN A 80 11.51 -23.16 15.08
CA GLN A 80 11.67 -22.64 16.46
C GLN A 80 13.14 -22.41 16.83
N GLU A 81 14.04 -23.31 16.43
CA GLU A 81 15.47 -23.18 16.72
C GLU A 81 16.14 -22.10 15.85
N ALA A 82 15.70 -21.93 14.60
CA ALA A 82 16.11 -20.81 13.74
C ALA A 82 15.72 -19.45 14.35
N VAL A 83 14.54 -19.37 14.96
CA VAL A 83 14.08 -18.19 15.72
C VAL A 83 14.96 -17.98 16.96
N ARG A 84 15.32 -19.04 17.68
CA ARG A 84 16.19 -18.96 18.89
C ARG A 84 17.62 -18.54 18.57
N ASN A 85 18.23 -19.07 17.51
CA ASN A 85 19.60 -18.73 17.10
C ASN A 85 19.72 -17.31 16.53
N GLN A 86 18.61 -16.70 16.11
CA GLN A 86 18.56 -15.31 15.67
C GLN A 86 18.43 -14.28 16.82
N ASN A 87 18.30 -14.71 18.08
CA ASN A 87 18.25 -13.82 19.25
C ASN A 87 19.48 -12.90 19.41
N GLY A 88 20.57 -13.14 18.68
CA GLY A 88 21.74 -12.27 18.66
C GLY A 88 21.72 -11.14 17.62
N ARG A 89 20.74 -11.09 16.70
CA ARG A 89 20.71 -10.12 15.57
C ARG A 89 19.31 -9.56 15.22
N ILE A 90 18.35 -9.65 16.13
CA ILE A 90 17.04 -8.99 15.97
C ILE A 90 17.17 -7.54 16.45
N SER A 91 17.19 -6.60 15.50
CA SER A 91 17.06 -5.17 15.77
C SER A 91 15.58 -4.80 15.95
N ASP A 92 15.20 -4.27 17.11
CA ASP A 92 14.16 -3.27 17.44
C ASP A 92 12.80 -3.17 16.69
N ARG A 93 12.39 -4.09 15.80
CA ARG A 93 11.18 -3.90 14.97
C ARG A 93 10.09 -4.99 14.97
N GLY A 94 10.33 -6.18 15.51
CA GLY A 94 9.28 -7.24 15.62
C GLY A 94 8.64 -7.67 14.28
N PRO A 95 7.68 -8.62 14.28
CA PRO A 95 7.00 -9.07 13.06
C PRO A 95 6.03 -8.02 12.52
N GLN A 96 5.92 -7.88 11.19
CA GLN A 96 5.01 -6.92 10.55
C GLN A 96 3.59 -7.47 10.40
N ALA A 97 3.45 -8.78 10.24
CA ALA A 97 2.17 -9.48 10.21
C ALA A 97 2.19 -10.76 11.06
N VAL A 98 1.03 -11.14 11.56
CA VAL A 98 0.79 -12.40 12.28
C VAL A 98 -0.23 -13.21 11.51
N PHE A 99 0.07 -14.48 11.31
CA PHE A 99 -0.78 -15.46 10.66
C PHE A 99 -1.10 -16.61 11.60
N LEU A 100 -2.37 -16.95 11.74
CA LEU A 100 -2.82 -18.12 12.47
C LEU A 100 -3.11 -19.25 11.48
N ALA A 101 -2.23 -20.23 11.41
CA ALA A 101 -2.38 -21.41 10.57
C ALA A 101 -3.50 -22.33 11.10
N GLY A 102 -4.23 -22.98 10.19
CA GLY A 102 -5.36 -23.86 10.52
C GLY A 102 -6.73 -23.30 10.15
N TYR A 103 -6.82 -22.02 9.76
CA TYR A 103 -8.08 -21.36 9.44
C TYR A 103 -8.36 -21.24 7.92
N GLY A 104 -8.02 -22.25 7.11
CA GLY A 104 -8.57 -22.40 5.75
C GLY A 104 -7.65 -22.31 4.51
N GLU A 105 -8.19 -22.81 3.38
CA GLU A 105 -7.93 -22.52 1.95
C GLU A 105 -7.07 -21.29 1.60
N GLN A 106 -7.77 -20.17 1.72
CA GLN A 106 -7.43 -18.85 1.25
C GLN A 106 -6.44 -18.15 2.17
N SER A 107 -6.45 -18.51 3.45
CA SER A 107 -5.58 -17.98 4.50
C SER A 107 -4.10 -18.19 4.16
N SER A 108 -3.76 -19.38 3.63
CA SER A 108 -2.42 -19.70 3.11
C SER A 108 -2.04 -18.91 1.85
N ARG A 109 -3.01 -18.62 0.96
CA ARG A 109 -2.78 -17.81 -0.25
C ARG A 109 -2.43 -16.37 0.10
N VAL A 110 -3.15 -15.79 1.06
CA VAL A 110 -2.87 -14.43 1.58
C VAL A 110 -1.50 -14.40 2.26
N ALA A 111 -1.19 -15.36 3.13
CA ALA A 111 0.11 -15.45 3.79
C ALA A 111 1.28 -15.53 2.79
N THR A 112 1.16 -16.41 1.79
CA THR A 112 2.16 -16.55 0.72
C THR A 112 2.34 -15.25 -0.06
N TYR A 113 1.26 -14.54 -0.33
CA TYR A 113 1.29 -13.26 -1.04
C TYR A 113 2.00 -12.17 -0.21
N LEU A 114 1.73 -12.07 1.09
CA LEU A 114 2.42 -11.13 2.00
C LEU A 114 3.93 -11.38 2.05
N ILE A 115 4.34 -12.65 2.09
CA ILE A 115 5.76 -13.03 2.05
C ILE A 115 6.40 -12.61 0.72
N LYS A 116 5.72 -12.83 -0.42
CA LYS A 116 6.21 -12.37 -1.74
C LYS A 116 6.36 -10.85 -1.81
N MET A 117 5.57 -10.10 -1.04
CA MET A 117 5.71 -8.65 -0.91
C MET A 117 6.85 -8.22 0.03
N GLY A 118 7.59 -9.16 0.62
CA GLY A 118 8.72 -8.88 1.52
C GLY A 118 8.30 -8.53 2.95
N MET A 119 7.06 -8.83 3.35
CA MET A 119 6.63 -8.63 4.74
C MET A 119 7.15 -9.72 5.67
N GLN A 120 7.53 -9.32 6.88
CA GLN A 120 7.89 -10.25 7.96
C GLN A 120 6.61 -10.84 8.58
N LEU A 121 6.42 -12.15 8.42
CA LEU A 121 5.26 -12.89 8.89
C LEU A 121 5.64 -13.84 10.04
N ALA A 122 4.93 -13.77 11.16
CA ALA A 122 4.97 -14.78 12.21
C ALA A 122 3.77 -15.73 12.07
N THR A 123 4.02 -17.03 11.95
CA THR A 123 2.98 -18.05 11.76
C THR A 123 2.82 -18.92 13.00
N PHE A 124 1.58 -19.16 13.42
CA PHE A 124 1.25 -20.00 14.58
C PHE A 124 0.40 -21.20 14.16
N GLY A 125 0.65 -22.36 14.75
CA GLY A 125 -0.04 -23.59 14.40
C GLY A 125 -1.45 -23.69 14.99
N HIS A 126 -2.28 -24.58 14.43
CA HIS A 126 -3.66 -24.84 14.91
C HIS A 126 -3.72 -25.29 16.38
N GLN A 127 -2.65 -25.87 16.92
CA GLN A 127 -2.59 -26.34 18.31
C GLN A 127 -2.29 -25.22 19.33
N GLN A 128 -1.85 -24.04 18.88
CA GLN A 128 -1.53 -22.92 19.77
C GLN A 128 -2.77 -22.06 19.98
N SER A 129 -3.10 -21.79 21.25
CA SER A 129 -4.26 -20.95 21.56
C SER A 129 -4.00 -19.52 21.09
N ILE A 130 -5.03 -18.87 20.53
CA ILE A 130 -4.92 -17.47 20.08
C ILE A 130 -4.46 -16.53 21.21
N PHE A 131 -4.77 -16.89 22.47
CA PHE A 131 -4.34 -16.20 23.69
C PHE A 131 -2.82 -16.22 23.87
N GLU A 132 -2.19 -17.41 23.82
CA GLU A 132 -0.74 -17.56 23.93
C GLU A 132 0.00 -16.80 22.82
N VAL A 133 -0.58 -16.76 21.64
CA VAL A 133 -0.01 -16.06 20.48
C VAL A 133 -0.01 -14.55 20.68
N MET A 134 -1.13 -14.00 21.15
CA MET A 134 -1.32 -12.54 21.26
C MET A 134 -0.51 -11.91 22.41
N ASP A 135 -0.25 -12.65 23.49
CA ASP A 135 0.55 -12.16 24.62
C ASP A 135 2.04 -12.01 24.30
N VAL A 136 2.55 -12.78 23.32
CA VAL A 136 3.96 -12.78 22.93
C VAL A 136 4.27 -11.72 21.86
N LEU A 137 3.25 -11.26 21.13
CA LEU A 137 3.43 -10.48 19.90
C LEU A 137 3.15 -8.99 20.10
N THR A 138 4.19 -8.27 20.51
CA THR A 138 4.29 -6.82 20.36
C THR A 138 5.48 -6.50 19.44
N PRO A 139 5.33 -5.74 18.31
CA PRO A 139 4.22 -4.89 17.88
C PRO A 139 3.74 -5.24 16.44
N ALA A 140 2.97 -6.32 16.26
CA ALA A 140 2.47 -6.64 14.92
C ALA A 140 1.51 -5.57 14.36
N HIS A 141 1.66 -5.22 13.07
CA HIS A 141 0.83 -4.21 12.40
C HIS A 141 -0.37 -4.81 11.66
N MET A 142 -0.29 -6.09 11.28
CA MET A 142 -1.34 -6.81 10.58
C MET A 142 -1.59 -8.17 11.23
N ILE A 143 -2.86 -8.59 11.28
CA ILE A 143 -3.28 -9.88 11.78
C ILE A 143 -4.15 -10.53 10.70
N VAL A 144 -3.77 -11.72 10.28
CA VAL A 144 -4.52 -12.55 9.34
C VAL A 144 -5.06 -13.74 10.11
N VAL A 145 -6.38 -13.78 10.25
CA VAL A 145 -7.13 -14.86 10.90
C VAL A 145 -8.10 -15.43 9.89
N GLY A 146 -8.43 -16.70 9.95
CA GLY A 146 -9.49 -17.23 9.08
C GLY A 146 -10.84 -17.32 9.79
N SER A 147 -11.87 -17.64 9.02
CA SER A 147 -13.26 -17.47 9.43
C SER A 147 -13.71 -18.38 10.58
N CYS A 148 -13.03 -19.50 10.87
CA CYS A 148 -13.41 -20.33 12.02
C CYS A 148 -13.13 -19.68 13.38
N VAL A 149 -12.47 -18.51 13.43
CA VAL A 149 -12.44 -17.68 14.64
C VAL A 149 -13.85 -17.23 15.06
N LEU A 150 -14.81 -17.22 14.12
CA LEU A 150 -16.20 -16.82 14.36
C LEU A 150 -17.03 -17.91 15.05
N ASP A 151 -16.54 -19.15 15.04
CA ASP A 151 -17.21 -20.30 15.65
C ASP A 151 -16.91 -20.41 17.16
N ASP A 152 -15.90 -19.65 17.64
CA ASP A 152 -15.44 -19.67 19.02
C ASP A 152 -15.58 -18.27 19.68
N PRO A 153 -16.55 -18.10 20.60
CA PRO A 153 -16.74 -16.86 21.34
C PRO A 153 -15.51 -16.41 22.14
N GLU A 154 -14.71 -17.34 22.65
CA GLU A 154 -13.49 -17.00 23.40
C GLU A 154 -12.42 -16.42 22.47
N ALA A 155 -12.27 -16.99 21.27
CA ALA A 155 -11.37 -16.49 20.25
C ALA A 155 -11.77 -15.08 19.78
N ILE A 156 -13.06 -14.79 19.60
CA ILE A 156 -13.57 -13.44 19.30
C ILE A 156 -13.15 -12.44 20.38
N VAL A 157 -13.29 -12.80 21.66
CA VAL A 157 -12.90 -11.94 22.79
C VAL A 157 -11.40 -11.70 22.80
N ALA A 158 -10.59 -12.73 22.52
CA ALA A 158 -9.13 -12.62 22.45
C ALA A 158 -8.68 -11.64 21.37
N VAL A 159 -9.19 -11.79 20.14
CA VAL A 159 -8.85 -10.89 19.02
C VAL A 159 -9.33 -9.48 19.34
N ARG A 160 -10.56 -9.33 19.86
CA ARG A 160 -11.09 -8.02 20.26
C ARG A 160 -10.23 -7.35 21.34
N GLY A 161 -9.79 -8.10 22.35
CA GLY A 161 -8.91 -7.59 23.40
C GLY A 161 -7.58 -7.09 22.86
N PHE A 162 -6.98 -7.83 21.92
CA PHE A 162 -5.74 -7.43 21.25
C PHE A 162 -5.89 -6.19 20.36
N VAL A 163 -7.10 -5.98 19.82
CA VAL A 163 -7.44 -4.82 18.97
C VAL A 163 -7.80 -3.59 19.80
N GLY A 164 -8.46 -3.79 20.94
CA GLY A 164 -8.99 -2.73 21.80
C GLY A 164 -7.96 -1.96 22.63
N GLN A 165 -6.67 -2.28 22.56
CA GLN A 165 -5.63 -1.46 23.21
C GLN A 165 -5.61 -0.05 22.59
N GLU A 166 -5.72 0.99 23.42
CA GLU A 166 -6.13 2.38 23.10
C GLU A 166 -5.38 3.13 21.97
N HIS A 167 -4.37 2.53 21.34
CA HIS A 167 -3.59 3.11 20.24
C HIS A 167 -3.30 2.13 19.08
N SER A 168 -4.05 1.02 18.97
CA SER A 168 -3.77 -0.02 17.99
C SER A 168 -4.21 0.35 16.56
N ASN A 169 -3.28 0.85 15.73
CA ASN A 169 -3.52 1.07 14.29
C ASN A 169 -3.40 -0.24 13.46
N ARG A 170 -3.80 -1.39 14.02
CA ARG A 170 -3.59 -2.70 13.41
C ARG A 170 -4.64 -3.02 12.33
N ILE A 171 -4.20 -3.67 11.26
CA ILE A 171 -5.07 -4.21 10.21
C ILE A 171 -5.47 -5.63 10.62
N ILE A 172 -6.77 -5.93 10.59
CA ILE A 172 -7.27 -7.28 10.79
C ILE A 172 -7.89 -7.72 9.46
N VAL A 173 -7.41 -8.84 8.94
CA VAL A 173 -7.98 -9.50 7.77
C VAL A 173 -8.53 -10.83 8.22
N LEU A 174 -9.86 -10.97 8.11
CA LEU A 174 -10.57 -12.22 8.31
C LEU A 174 -10.77 -12.88 6.95
N VAL A 175 -10.11 -14.01 6.76
CA VAL A 175 -10.09 -14.74 5.51
C VAL A 175 -11.11 -15.87 5.57
N ALA A 176 -12.01 -15.92 4.59
CA ALA A 176 -13.06 -16.92 4.51
C ALA A 176 -12.92 -17.73 3.21
N ASP A 177 -12.98 -19.06 3.34
CA ASP A 177 -12.97 -19.97 2.18
C ASP A 177 -14.31 -20.02 1.44
N ARG A 178 -15.36 -19.50 2.08
CA ARG A 178 -16.72 -19.40 1.54
C ARG A 178 -17.31 -18.03 1.82
N GLU A 179 -18.44 -17.74 1.17
CA GLU A 179 -19.21 -16.56 1.54
C GLU A 179 -19.73 -16.68 2.98
N LEU A 180 -19.50 -15.62 3.75
CA LEU A 180 -20.01 -15.49 5.11
C LEU A 180 -21.47 -15.03 5.10
N SER A 181 -22.29 -15.72 5.88
CA SER A 181 -23.67 -15.35 6.18
C SER A 181 -23.74 -14.02 6.95
N PHE A 182 -24.96 -13.46 7.05
CA PHE A 182 -25.16 -12.22 7.80
C PHE A 182 -24.79 -12.35 9.28
N ASP A 183 -25.14 -13.47 9.92
CA ASP A 183 -24.83 -13.68 11.34
C ASP A 183 -23.31 -13.81 11.59
N GLU A 184 -22.58 -14.47 10.68
CA GLU A 184 -21.12 -14.55 10.72
C GLU A 184 -20.47 -13.18 10.50
N ARG A 185 -20.99 -12.38 9.56
CA ARG A 185 -20.54 -10.98 9.37
C ARG A 185 -20.83 -10.11 10.59
N ARG A 186 -21.96 -10.32 11.27
CA ARG A 186 -22.29 -9.66 12.54
C ARG A 186 -21.32 -10.06 13.64
N ALA A 187 -20.98 -11.35 13.75
CA ALA A 187 -19.97 -11.83 14.69
C ALA A 187 -18.60 -11.21 14.41
N ALA A 188 -18.18 -11.15 13.14
CA ALA A 188 -16.93 -10.49 12.73
C ALA A 188 -16.91 -8.99 13.10
N ALA A 189 -18.03 -8.28 12.91
CA ALA A 189 -18.14 -6.86 13.28
C ALA A 189 -17.97 -6.61 14.78
N SER A 190 -18.25 -7.61 15.64
CA SER A 190 -18.06 -7.49 17.09
C SER A 190 -16.59 -7.47 17.53
N ILE A 191 -15.66 -7.90 16.65
CA ILE A 191 -14.22 -7.84 16.85
C ILE A 191 -13.71 -6.39 16.68
N GLY A 192 -14.34 -5.59 15.81
CA GLY A 192 -13.94 -4.22 15.49
C GLY A 192 -13.91 -3.95 13.98
N LYS A 193 -13.02 -3.05 13.53
CA LYS A 193 -12.79 -2.77 12.10
C LYS A 193 -12.01 -3.93 11.45
N VAL A 194 -12.73 -4.96 11.02
CA VAL A 194 -12.20 -6.15 10.34
C VAL A 194 -12.44 -6.07 8.83
N TRP A 195 -11.43 -6.42 8.05
CA TRP A 195 -11.56 -6.59 6.60
C TRP A 195 -11.87 -8.05 6.28
N LEU A 196 -12.93 -8.28 5.50
CA LEU A 196 -13.28 -9.61 5.05
C LEU A 196 -12.58 -9.88 3.73
N PHE A 197 -11.93 -11.05 3.61
CA PHE A 197 -11.33 -11.53 2.38
C PHE A 197 -12.00 -12.86 2.02
N GLY A 198 -12.91 -12.84 1.06
CA GLY A 198 -13.69 -13.99 0.62
C GLY A 198 -13.09 -14.72 -0.58
N PRO A 199 -13.76 -15.78 -1.06
CA PRO A 199 -13.27 -16.61 -2.16
C PRO A 199 -13.22 -15.88 -3.52
N GLN A 200 -14.00 -14.82 -3.69
CA GLN A 200 -14.05 -14.01 -4.92
C GLN A 200 -13.06 -12.83 -4.89
N ASP A 201 -12.39 -12.58 -3.76
CA ASP A 201 -11.46 -11.47 -3.64
C ASP A 201 -10.11 -11.77 -4.27
N GLU A 202 -9.57 -10.78 -4.98
CA GLU A 202 -8.23 -10.87 -5.57
C GLU A 202 -7.15 -10.47 -4.55
N LEU A 203 -6.00 -11.15 -4.57
CA LEU A 203 -4.87 -10.87 -3.65
C LEU A 203 -4.38 -9.41 -3.72
N LYS A 204 -4.59 -8.72 -4.86
CA LYS A 204 -4.30 -7.30 -5.02
C LYS A 204 -5.06 -6.43 -4.01
N HIS A 205 -6.26 -6.82 -3.59
CA HIS A 205 -7.04 -6.10 -2.58
C HIS A 205 -6.35 -6.09 -1.20
N VAL A 206 -5.58 -7.12 -0.86
CA VAL A 206 -4.77 -7.15 0.38
C VAL A 206 -3.64 -6.13 0.30
N ARG A 207 -3.01 -5.98 -0.87
CA ARG A 207 -1.99 -4.95 -1.10
C ARG A 207 -2.60 -3.55 -1.04
N ASP A 208 -3.75 -3.36 -1.69
CA ASP A 208 -4.47 -2.09 -1.66
C ASP A 208 -4.89 -1.74 -0.24
N LEU A 209 -5.24 -2.72 0.59
CA LEU A 209 -5.51 -2.54 2.01
C LEU A 209 -4.28 -2.08 2.81
N ILE A 210 -3.11 -2.66 2.57
CA ILE A 210 -1.87 -2.26 3.23
C ILE A 210 -1.49 -0.83 2.81
N ARG A 211 -1.60 -0.52 1.51
CA ARG A 211 -1.31 0.82 0.97
C ARG A 211 -2.34 1.85 1.42
N SER A 212 -3.62 1.52 1.37
CA SER A 212 -4.70 2.39 1.81
C SER A 212 -4.59 2.64 3.29
N ARG A 213 -4.25 1.67 4.15
CA ARG A 213 -4.04 1.90 5.58
C ARG A 213 -2.85 2.83 5.86
N ASN A 214 -1.73 2.62 5.16
CA ASN A 214 -0.57 3.51 5.24
C ASN A 214 -0.92 4.94 4.78
N ALA A 215 -1.87 5.10 3.85
CA ALA A 215 -2.38 6.38 3.39
C ALA A 215 -3.56 6.94 4.23
N GLU A 216 -4.37 6.09 4.88
CA GLU A 216 -5.62 6.42 5.59
C GLU A 216 -5.38 6.70 7.08
N SER A 217 -4.18 6.41 7.62
CA SER A 217 -4.01 6.39 9.08
C SER A 217 -2.96 7.38 9.62
N SER A 218 -2.30 8.15 8.75
CA SER A 218 -1.44 9.24 9.20
C SER A 218 -1.89 10.55 8.59
N ILE A 219 -2.38 11.44 9.44
CA ILE A 219 -2.54 12.86 9.12
C ILE A 219 -1.24 13.63 9.43
N ASP A 220 -0.15 12.94 9.74
CA ASP A 220 1.16 13.54 9.99
C ASP A 220 1.63 14.30 8.74
N GLY A 221 2.13 15.52 8.94
CA GLY A 221 2.55 16.43 7.88
C GLY A 221 1.44 17.17 7.14
N TYR A 222 0.15 16.83 7.35
CA TYR A 222 -0.95 17.57 6.70
C TYR A 222 -0.99 19.02 7.16
N LYS A 223 -1.16 19.93 6.20
CA LYS A 223 -1.19 21.36 6.41
C LYS A 223 -2.61 21.84 6.72
N VAL A 224 -2.81 22.33 7.93
CA VAL A 224 -4.08 22.87 8.38
C VAL A 224 -4.02 24.39 8.41
N LEU A 225 -4.88 25.06 7.66
CA LEU A 225 -5.15 26.47 7.86
C LEU A 225 -6.23 26.63 8.92
N LEU A 226 -5.85 27.10 10.10
CA LEU A 226 -6.77 27.38 11.20
C LEU A 226 -7.20 28.86 11.16
N VAL A 227 -8.49 29.12 11.03
CA VAL A 227 -9.09 30.47 11.05
C VAL A 227 -9.90 30.61 12.33
N GLU A 228 -9.37 31.34 13.30
CA GLU A 228 -9.95 31.44 14.65
C GLU A 228 -9.53 32.78 15.29
N ASP A 229 -10.50 33.61 15.67
CA ASP A 229 -10.22 34.95 16.21
C ASP A 229 -9.81 34.89 17.69
N SER A 230 -10.32 33.90 18.44
CA SER A 230 -9.97 33.63 19.83
C SER A 230 -8.60 32.97 19.95
N ARG A 231 -7.63 33.71 20.52
CA ARG A 231 -6.27 33.17 20.77
C ARG A 231 -6.28 31.93 21.66
N THR A 232 -7.22 31.85 22.60
CA THR A 232 -7.31 30.74 23.54
C THR A 232 -7.78 29.48 22.84
N ASP A 233 -8.88 29.57 22.07
CA ASP A 233 -9.44 28.45 21.32
C ASP A 233 -8.47 27.97 20.25
N ALA A 234 -7.84 28.91 19.53
CA ALA A 234 -6.82 28.61 18.53
C ALA A 234 -5.66 27.81 19.14
N ARG A 235 -5.17 28.23 20.32
CA ARG A 235 -4.05 27.55 20.99
C ARG A 235 -4.42 26.13 21.40
N VAL A 236 -5.65 25.89 21.84
CA VAL A 236 -6.14 24.56 22.20
C VAL A 236 -6.23 23.66 20.97
N ALA A 237 -6.89 24.13 19.91
CA ALA A 237 -7.02 23.41 18.64
C ALA A 237 -5.65 23.06 18.04
N GLN A 238 -4.76 24.06 17.97
CA GLN A 238 -3.41 23.91 17.45
C GLN A 238 -2.61 22.86 18.22
N LYS A 239 -2.61 22.89 19.56
CA LYS A 239 -1.90 21.88 20.38
C LYS A 239 -2.41 20.46 20.12
N ILE A 240 -3.72 20.27 20.03
CA ILE A 240 -4.31 18.95 19.79
C ILE A 240 -3.89 18.43 18.41
N MET A 241 -3.89 19.30 17.39
CA MET A 241 -3.53 18.96 16.02
C MET A 241 -2.03 18.69 15.86
N GLU A 242 -1.16 19.56 16.37
CA GLU A 242 0.30 19.39 16.32
C GLU A 242 0.75 18.12 17.04
N ALA A 243 0.08 17.73 18.13
CA ALA A 243 0.33 16.46 18.82
C ALA A 243 0.01 15.21 17.96
N GLN A 244 -0.70 15.36 16.86
CA GLN A 244 -0.96 14.32 15.86
C GLN A 244 -0.08 14.45 14.61
N GLY A 245 0.90 15.36 14.62
CA GLY A 245 1.82 15.58 13.50
C GLY A 245 1.33 16.58 12.45
N LEU A 246 0.17 17.22 12.65
CA LEU A 246 -0.34 18.22 11.71
C LEU A 246 0.51 19.50 11.73
N VAL A 247 0.75 20.08 10.55
CA VAL A 247 1.39 21.39 10.39
C VAL A 247 0.31 22.46 10.38
N VAL A 248 0.19 23.23 11.45
CA VAL A 248 -0.89 24.21 11.60
C VAL A 248 -0.40 25.63 11.32
N HIS A 249 -1.05 26.32 10.39
CA HIS A 249 -0.91 27.77 10.20
C HIS A 249 -2.18 28.47 10.71
N HIS A 250 -2.02 29.32 11.71
CA HIS A 250 -3.13 30.05 12.32
C HIS A 250 -3.24 31.47 11.78
N ILE A 251 -4.44 31.85 11.33
CA ILE A 251 -4.82 33.22 11.00
C ILE A 251 -6.01 33.64 11.87
N ARG A 252 -6.09 34.94 12.17
CA ARG A 252 -7.13 35.51 13.07
C ARG A 252 -8.21 36.28 12.33
N GLU A 253 -7.92 36.69 11.11
CA GLU A 253 -8.77 37.56 10.32
C GLU A 253 -9.19 36.85 9.03
N PRO A 254 -10.50 36.71 8.77
CA PRO A 254 -10.98 36.06 7.55
C PRO A 254 -10.44 36.68 6.25
N GLY A 255 -10.14 37.99 6.25
CA GLY A 255 -9.56 38.68 5.09
C GLY A 255 -8.18 38.17 4.67
N GLN A 256 -7.47 37.46 5.54
CA GLN A 256 -6.15 36.89 5.25
C GLN A 256 -6.23 35.52 4.55
N VAL A 257 -7.44 34.92 4.47
CA VAL A 257 -7.61 33.52 4.07
C VAL A 257 -7.10 33.23 2.65
N LEU A 258 -7.37 34.10 1.68
CA LEU A 258 -6.96 33.87 0.29
C LEU A 258 -5.44 33.94 0.11
N ALA A 259 -4.80 34.91 0.76
CA ALA A 259 -3.34 35.03 0.75
C ALA A 259 -2.69 33.82 1.45
N ALA A 260 -3.24 33.40 2.60
CA ALA A 260 -2.77 32.23 3.33
C ALA A 260 -2.94 30.94 2.50
N ILE A 261 -4.05 30.76 1.79
CA ILE A 261 -4.24 29.61 0.88
C ILE A 261 -3.13 29.57 -0.17
N GLN A 262 -2.82 30.71 -0.80
CA GLN A 262 -1.80 30.78 -1.85
C GLN A 262 -0.38 30.50 -1.32
N SER A 263 -0.01 31.07 -0.17
CA SER A 263 1.34 30.97 0.37
C SER A 263 1.58 29.67 1.14
N PHE A 264 0.62 29.23 1.95
CA PHE A 264 0.76 28.07 2.83
C PHE A 264 0.37 26.77 2.11
N ARG A 265 -0.58 26.85 1.16
CA ARG A 265 -1.18 25.72 0.44
C ARG A 265 -1.72 24.65 1.40
N PRO A 266 -2.77 24.96 2.16
CA PRO A 266 -3.34 24.03 3.13
C PRO A 266 -4.04 22.85 2.45
N ASP A 267 -3.94 21.68 3.08
CA ASP A 267 -4.67 20.48 2.71
C ASP A 267 -6.10 20.48 3.28
N VAL A 268 -6.32 21.22 4.37
CA VAL A 268 -7.64 21.39 5.00
C VAL A 268 -7.74 22.76 5.66
N ILE A 269 -8.92 23.36 5.61
CA ILE A 269 -9.24 24.60 6.32
C ILE A 269 -10.13 24.26 7.50
N ILE A 270 -9.74 24.67 8.70
CA ILE A 270 -10.56 24.61 9.90
C ILE A 270 -10.89 26.04 10.29
N SER A 271 -12.17 26.38 10.36
CA SER A 271 -12.61 27.74 10.65
C SER A 271 -13.60 27.76 11.80
N ASP A 272 -13.52 28.76 12.68
CA ASP A 272 -14.68 29.08 13.51
C ASP A 272 -15.86 29.47 12.59
N LEU A 273 -17.07 29.06 12.95
CA LEU A 273 -18.29 29.47 12.27
C LEU A 273 -18.63 30.93 12.60
N HIS A 274 -18.33 31.39 13.81
CA HIS A 274 -18.72 32.70 14.31
C HIS A 274 -17.50 33.58 14.60
N MET A 275 -17.08 34.37 13.62
CA MET A 275 -15.99 35.32 13.77
C MET A 275 -16.48 36.78 13.59
N PRO A 276 -15.86 37.76 14.26
CA PRO A 276 -16.15 39.17 14.03
C PRO A 276 -15.95 39.56 12.56
N GLY A 277 -16.94 40.23 11.97
CA GLY A 277 -16.86 40.79 10.60
C GLY A 277 -17.14 39.82 9.46
N CYS A 278 -17.00 38.50 9.64
CA CYS A 278 -17.37 37.51 8.62
C CYS A 278 -17.72 36.17 9.26
N LYS A 279 -18.89 35.61 8.93
CA LYS A 279 -19.23 34.24 9.31
C LYS A 279 -18.43 33.23 8.48
N GLY A 280 -18.14 32.08 9.07
CA GLY A 280 -17.36 31.02 8.42
C GLY A 280 -17.99 30.48 7.14
N ASP A 281 -19.32 30.42 7.07
CA ASP A 281 -20.06 29.99 5.87
C ASP A 281 -19.95 30.98 4.70
N MET A 282 -19.96 32.28 4.98
CA MET A 282 -19.68 33.33 4.00
C MET A 282 -18.24 33.26 3.52
N MET A 283 -17.28 32.98 4.41
CA MET A 283 -15.89 32.78 4.05
C MET A 283 -15.73 31.55 3.12
N ALA A 284 -16.40 30.45 3.41
CA ALA A 284 -16.41 29.27 2.54
C ALA A 284 -16.93 29.61 1.14
N LYS A 285 -18.02 30.38 1.02
CA LYS A 285 -18.52 30.86 -0.28
C LYS A 285 -17.47 31.68 -1.04
N VAL A 286 -16.74 32.56 -0.36
CA VAL A 286 -15.67 33.36 -0.98
C VAL A 286 -14.54 32.47 -1.47
N ILE A 287 -14.11 31.49 -0.67
CA ILE A 287 -13.07 30.53 -1.07
C ILE A 287 -13.50 29.75 -2.32
N ARG A 288 -14.75 29.27 -2.35
CA ARG A 288 -15.31 28.48 -3.46
C ARG A 288 -15.65 29.31 -4.72
N GLN A 289 -15.42 30.64 -4.71
CA GLN A 289 -15.45 31.43 -5.96
C GLN A 289 -14.26 31.06 -6.87
N ASP A 290 -13.15 30.62 -6.27
CA ASP A 290 -12.06 29.99 -6.99
C ASP A 290 -12.41 28.53 -7.27
N ARG A 291 -12.44 28.16 -8.56
CA ARG A 291 -12.79 26.79 -8.98
C ARG A 291 -11.73 25.77 -8.60
N ASP A 292 -10.50 26.23 -8.38
CA ASP A 292 -9.38 25.36 -8.02
C ASP A 292 -9.27 25.16 -6.49
N ALA A 293 -10.03 25.91 -5.69
CA ALA A 293 -10.10 25.74 -4.25
C ALA A 293 -11.02 24.56 -3.89
N THR A 294 -10.46 23.35 -3.87
CA THR A 294 -11.20 22.09 -3.62
C THR A 294 -11.00 21.50 -2.22
N MET A 295 -10.03 22.00 -1.45
CA MET A 295 -9.72 21.47 -0.11
C MET A 295 -10.94 21.46 0.83
N PRO A 296 -11.04 20.50 1.75
CA PRO A 296 -12.11 20.45 2.73
C PRO A 296 -12.14 21.67 3.65
N ILE A 297 -13.34 22.17 3.94
CA ILE A 297 -13.59 23.22 4.94
C ILE A 297 -14.39 22.63 6.11
N VAL A 298 -13.81 22.66 7.31
CA VAL A 298 -14.41 22.14 8.54
C VAL A 298 -14.72 23.28 9.50
N PHE A 299 -15.95 23.37 9.98
CA PHE A 299 -16.34 24.39 10.95
C PHE A 299 -16.19 23.94 12.40
N LEU A 300 -15.55 24.74 13.23
CA LEU A 300 -15.62 24.65 14.68
C LEU A 300 -16.85 25.44 15.13
N SER A 301 -17.79 24.79 15.81
CA SER A 301 -19.08 25.43 16.15
C SER A 301 -19.47 25.19 17.60
N SER A 302 -19.83 26.25 18.31
CA SER A 302 -20.55 26.19 19.59
C SER A 302 -22.08 26.16 19.40
N GLU A 303 -22.56 26.25 18.15
CA GLU A 303 -23.99 26.32 17.83
C GLU A 303 -24.69 25.01 18.18
N SER A 304 -25.80 25.11 18.91
CA SER A 304 -26.64 23.96 19.28
C SER A 304 -27.83 23.77 18.34
N ASN A 305 -28.16 24.77 17.51
CA ASN A 305 -29.26 24.69 16.57
C ASN A 305 -28.89 23.86 15.32
N GLU A 306 -29.57 22.73 15.13
CA GLU A 306 -29.38 21.83 13.99
C GLU A 306 -29.67 22.49 12.63
N GLU A 307 -30.66 23.39 12.54
CA GLU A 307 -30.97 24.09 11.28
C GLU A 307 -29.83 25.01 10.85
N ALA A 308 -29.21 25.71 11.81
CA ALA A 308 -28.05 26.57 11.55
C ALA A 308 -26.82 25.75 11.11
N GLN A 309 -26.64 24.55 11.68
CA GLN A 309 -25.59 23.61 11.27
C GLN A 309 -25.84 23.06 9.85
N LEU A 310 -27.09 22.73 9.51
CA LEU A 310 -27.48 22.26 8.17
C LEU A 310 -27.27 23.33 7.10
N MET A 311 -27.60 24.59 7.40
CA MET A 311 -27.35 25.71 6.50
C MET A 311 -25.85 25.94 6.25
N ALA A 312 -25.01 25.75 7.27
CA ALA A 312 -23.56 25.84 7.11
C ALA A 312 -23.01 24.75 6.16
N LEU A 313 -23.50 23.52 6.26
CA LEU A 313 -23.14 22.44 5.33
C LEU A 313 -23.58 22.76 3.89
N ALA A 314 -24.80 23.25 3.70
CA ALA A 314 -25.32 23.63 2.38
C ALA A 314 -24.50 24.77 1.73
N ASN A 315 -23.80 25.58 2.53
CA ASN A 315 -22.99 26.70 2.09
C ASN A 315 -21.52 26.34 1.78
N GLY A 316 -21.17 25.05 1.74
CA GLY A 316 -19.87 24.58 1.24
C GLY A 316 -18.90 24.06 2.30
N ALA A 317 -19.38 23.78 3.52
CA ALA A 317 -18.61 23.02 4.50
C ALA A 317 -18.70 21.51 4.26
N ASP A 318 -17.59 20.83 4.50
CA ASP A 318 -17.46 19.38 4.41
C ASP A 318 -17.82 18.68 5.74
N GLY A 319 -17.80 19.44 6.84
CA GLY A 319 -18.20 18.94 8.15
C GLY A 319 -18.09 20.00 9.24
N PHE A 320 -18.49 19.61 10.46
CA PHE A 320 -18.35 20.45 11.64
C PHE A 320 -17.86 19.65 12.84
N VAL A 321 -17.21 20.34 13.78
CA VAL A 321 -16.78 19.83 15.07
C VAL A 321 -17.35 20.73 16.16
N LYS A 322 -18.01 20.12 17.14
CA LYS A 322 -18.63 20.85 18.24
C LYS A 322 -17.59 21.32 19.26
N LYS A 323 -17.66 22.59 19.66
CA LYS A 323 -16.92 23.15 20.81
C LYS A 323 -17.68 22.80 22.12
N PRO A 324 -16.99 22.55 23.25
CA PRO A 324 -15.53 22.57 23.45
C PRO A 324 -14.82 21.37 22.80
N LEU A 325 -13.57 21.58 22.38
CA LEU A 325 -12.79 20.56 21.68
C LEU A 325 -12.30 19.49 22.66
N HIS A 326 -12.89 18.30 22.59
CA HIS A 326 -12.37 17.12 23.27
C HIS A 326 -11.31 16.44 22.38
N PRO A 327 -10.05 16.27 22.83
CA PRO A 327 -8.94 15.83 21.98
C PRO A 327 -9.23 14.56 21.16
N GLY A 328 -9.74 13.51 21.79
CA GLY A 328 -10.06 12.26 21.10
C GLY A 328 -11.16 12.42 20.05
N ALA A 329 -12.30 13.01 20.44
CA ALA A 329 -13.43 13.22 19.54
C ALA A 329 -13.09 14.17 18.38
N PHE A 330 -12.34 15.24 18.65
CA PHE A 330 -11.90 16.19 17.62
C PHE A 330 -11.02 15.53 16.59
N ILE A 331 -10.00 14.77 17.01
CA ILE A 331 -9.10 14.09 16.08
C ILE A 331 -9.82 13.01 15.28
N VAL A 332 -10.72 12.24 15.89
CA VAL A 332 -11.52 11.23 15.17
C VAL A 332 -12.41 11.90 14.11
N ALA A 333 -13.12 12.97 14.47
CA ALA A 333 -13.96 13.71 13.53
C ALA A 333 -13.12 14.32 12.39
N LEU A 334 -12.00 14.95 12.73
CA LEU A 334 -11.10 15.58 11.77
C LEU A 334 -10.51 14.55 10.80
N LYS A 335 -10.00 13.41 11.30
CA LYS A 335 -9.52 12.30 10.47
C LYS A 335 -10.62 11.79 9.54
N SER A 336 -11.84 11.59 10.04
CA SER A 336 -12.97 11.11 9.25
C SER A 336 -13.32 12.07 8.10
N ILE A 337 -13.39 13.37 8.38
CA ILE A 337 -13.74 14.39 7.38
C ILE A 337 -12.62 14.53 6.34
N ILE A 338 -11.37 14.63 6.78
CA ILE A 338 -10.20 14.69 5.89
C ILE A 338 -10.17 13.44 5.00
N THR A 339 -10.26 12.25 5.58
CA THR A 339 -10.22 10.99 4.82
C THR A 339 -11.38 10.89 3.83
N ARG A 340 -12.59 11.31 4.21
CA ARG A 340 -13.77 11.29 3.32
C ARG A 340 -13.61 12.26 2.15
N SER A 341 -13.19 13.49 2.43
CA SER A 341 -12.99 14.53 1.41
C SER A 341 -11.86 14.13 0.45
N LEU A 342 -10.77 13.59 0.98
CA LEU A 342 -9.67 13.01 0.20
C LEU A 342 -10.08 11.74 -0.55
N ALA A 343 -10.98 10.91 -0.05
CA ALA A 343 -11.44 9.72 -0.79
C ALA A 343 -12.28 10.10 -2.02
N LEU A 344 -13.06 11.17 -1.93
CA LEU A 344 -13.77 11.78 -3.06
C LEU A 344 -12.79 12.41 -4.05
N GLU A 345 -11.82 13.20 -3.58
CA GLU A 345 -10.77 13.75 -4.45
C GLU A 345 -9.87 12.67 -5.05
N ASN A 346 -9.43 11.66 -4.30
CA ASN A 346 -8.55 10.59 -4.77
C ASN A 346 -9.19 9.79 -5.90
N ARG A 347 -10.52 9.60 -5.88
CA ARG A 347 -11.27 9.02 -7.01
C ARG A 347 -11.27 9.92 -8.24
N MET A 348 -11.25 11.24 -8.06
CA MET A 348 -11.16 12.22 -9.15
C MET A 348 -9.72 12.46 -9.64
N ARG A 349 -8.71 12.13 -8.82
CA ARG A 349 -7.28 12.35 -9.08
C ARG A 349 -6.56 11.11 -9.64
N ARG A 350 -7.16 9.92 -9.54
CA ARG A 350 -6.57 8.65 -10.00
C ARG A 350 -7.27 8.06 -11.21
N ASP A 351 -6.54 7.27 -11.98
CA ASP A 351 -7.09 6.43 -13.05
C ASP A 351 -7.83 5.23 -12.45
N PRO A 352 -9.10 4.98 -12.81
CA PRO A 352 -9.92 3.95 -12.16
C PRO A 352 -9.44 2.52 -12.42
N LEU A 353 -8.66 2.28 -13.48
CA LEU A 353 -8.18 0.95 -13.81
C LEU A 353 -6.85 0.64 -13.13
N THR A 354 -5.88 1.55 -13.22
CA THR A 354 -4.50 1.32 -12.75
C THR A 354 -4.23 1.90 -11.36
N ASN A 355 -5.15 2.69 -10.82
CA ASN A 355 -5.01 3.42 -9.56
C ASN A 355 -3.81 4.39 -9.52
N LEU A 356 -3.19 4.70 -10.66
CA LEU A 356 -2.13 5.70 -10.80
C LEU A 356 -2.74 7.11 -10.83
N LEU A 357 -1.90 8.16 -10.84
CA LEU A 357 -2.41 9.51 -11.10
C LEU A 357 -3.06 9.55 -12.49
N ASN A 358 -4.21 10.19 -12.62
CA ASN A 358 -4.75 10.46 -13.94
C ASN A 358 -4.00 11.62 -14.62
N HIS A 359 -4.28 11.81 -15.91
CA HIS A 359 -3.67 12.87 -16.72
C HIS A 359 -3.70 14.25 -16.01
N GLY A 360 -4.86 14.67 -15.53
CA GLY A 360 -5.02 15.99 -14.89
C GLY A 360 -4.10 16.15 -13.68
N GLN A 361 -4.10 15.17 -12.78
CA GLN A 361 -3.33 15.22 -11.55
C GLN A 361 -1.82 15.08 -11.77
N PHE A 362 -1.42 14.24 -12.72
CA PHE A 362 -0.02 14.10 -13.08
C PHE A 362 0.53 15.43 -13.61
N MET A 363 -0.19 16.08 -14.52
CA MET A 363 0.21 17.38 -15.09
C MET A 363 0.27 18.49 -14.05
N GLU A 364 -0.69 18.54 -13.11
CA GLU A 364 -0.63 19.48 -11.98
C GLU A 364 0.63 19.25 -11.12
N THR A 365 0.98 17.99 -10.86
CA THR A 365 2.16 17.62 -10.08
C THR A 365 3.45 18.05 -10.78
N VAL A 366 3.56 17.85 -12.09
CA VAL A 366 4.70 18.31 -12.90
C VAL A 366 4.82 19.83 -12.85
N ARG A 367 3.71 20.59 -13.01
CA ARG A 367 3.71 22.06 -12.91
C ARG A 367 4.18 22.53 -11.54
N ARG A 368 3.77 21.85 -10.47
CA ARG A 368 4.16 22.17 -9.10
C ARG A 368 5.66 21.93 -8.86
N CYS A 369 6.20 20.83 -9.37
CA CYS A 369 7.63 20.53 -9.22
C CYS A 369 8.48 21.49 -10.04
N LEU A 370 8.05 21.87 -11.24
CA LEU A 370 8.77 22.83 -12.09
C LEU A 370 8.99 24.20 -11.41
N ALA A 371 8.12 24.59 -10.46
CA ALA A 371 8.30 25.82 -9.68
C ALA A 371 9.46 25.74 -8.65
N VAL A 372 9.99 24.55 -8.41
CA VAL A 372 11.10 24.26 -7.49
C VAL A 372 12.30 23.88 -8.36
N ALA A 373 13.36 24.70 -8.36
CA ALA A 373 14.50 24.57 -9.27
C ALA A 373 15.47 23.44 -8.87
N GLU A 374 15.00 22.21 -8.90
CA GLU A 374 15.72 20.98 -8.52
C GLU A 374 15.86 20.03 -9.72
N PRO A 375 16.85 19.12 -9.73
CA PRO A 375 17.03 18.17 -10.83
C PRO A 375 15.91 17.13 -10.80
N TYR A 376 15.05 17.21 -11.81
CA TYR A 376 13.92 16.31 -12.00
C TYR A 376 13.99 15.68 -13.39
N ALA A 377 13.74 14.38 -13.46
CA ALA A 377 13.63 13.67 -14.72
C ALA A 377 12.16 13.41 -15.04
N LEU A 378 11.78 13.69 -16.28
CA LEU A 378 10.46 13.42 -16.82
C LEU A 378 10.55 12.30 -17.86
N VAL A 379 9.65 11.32 -17.75
CA VAL A 379 9.57 10.17 -18.64
C VAL A 379 8.18 10.10 -19.24
N THR A 380 8.10 9.94 -20.56
CA THR A 380 6.87 9.47 -21.24
C THR A 380 7.12 8.05 -21.77
N MET A 381 6.15 7.16 -21.59
CA MET A 381 6.25 5.77 -22.04
C MET A 381 4.93 5.25 -22.60
N ASP A 382 5.04 4.20 -23.40
CA ASP A 382 3.92 3.59 -24.12
C ASP A 382 4.14 2.09 -24.30
N ILE A 383 3.08 1.29 -24.14
CA ILE A 383 3.14 -0.16 -24.29
C ILE A 383 3.23 -0.52 -25.77
N ASP A 384 4.28 -1.26 -26.12
CA ASP A 384 4.53 -1.62 -27.51
C ASP A 384 3.44 -2.55 -28.05
N HIS A 385 2.87 -2.19 -29.20
CA HIS A 385 1.85 -2.98 -29.90
C HIS A 385 0.58 -3.27 -29.08
N PHE A 386 0.21 -2.39 -28.14
CA PHE A 386 -0.94 -2.62 -27.25
C PHE A 386 -2.27 -2.81 -27.99
N LYS A 387 -2.50 -2.07 -29.09
CA LYS A 387 -3.66 -2.32 -29.97
C LYS A 387 -3.73 -3.78 -30.45
N SER A 388 -2.61 -4.38 -30.82
CA SER A 388 -2.54 -5.79 -31.24
C SER A 388 -2.92 -6.74 -30.11
N VAL A 389 -2.57 -6.40 -28.86
CA VAL A 389 -2.96 -7.18 -27.68
C VAL A 389 -4.47 -7.16 -27.51
N ASN A 390 -5.10 -5.99 -27.60
CA ASN A 390 -6.56 -5.87 -27.53
C ASN A 390 -7.26 -6.60 -28.68
N ASP A 391 -6.76 -6.46 -29.90
CA ASP A 391 -7.35 -7.07 -31.09
C ASP A 391 -7.21 -8.61 -31.07
N THR A 392 -6.14 -9.15 -30.47
CA THR A 392 -5.87 -10.60 -30.44
C THR A 392 -6.46 -11.29 -29.21
N HIS A 393 -6.42 -10.64 -28.05
CA HIS A 393 -6.74 -11.25 -26.76
C HIS A 393 -7.97 -10.64 -26.08
N GLY A 394 -8.53 -9.56 -26.63
CA GLY A 394 -9.69 -8.85 -26.08
C GLY A 394 -9.32 -7.81 -25.04
N HIS A 395 -10.20 -6.82 -24.88
CA HIS A 395 -10.04 -5.71 -23.94
C HIS A 395 -9.80 -6.14 -22.48
N PRO A 396 -10.47 -7.16 -21.91
CA PRO A 396 -10.21 -7.57 -20.54
C PRO A 396 -8.75 -8.02 -20.31
N VAL A 397 -8.14 -8.65 -21.31
CA VAL A 397 -6.73 -9.04 -21.26
C VAL A 397 -5.81 -7.83 -21.36
N GLY A 398 -6.14 -6.87 -22.24
CA GLY A 398 -5.44 -5.59 -22.32
C GLY A 398 -5.48 -4.81 -21.00
N ASP A 399 -6.63 -4.79 -20.33
CA ASP A 399 -6.79 -4.18 -19.00
C ASP A 399 -5.87 -4.84 -17.96
N ARG A 400 -5.74 -6.17 -17.98
CA ARG A 400 -4.78 -6.89 -17.12
C ARG A 400 -3.32 -6.48 -17.39
N VAL A 401 -2.97 -6.23 -18.65
CA VAL A 401 -1.62 -5.75 -19.03
C VAL A 401 -1.39 -4.32 -18.52
N LEU A 402 -2.39 -3.44 -18.64
CA LEU A 402 -2.34 -2.06 -18.13
C LEU A 402 -2.18 -2.01 -16.61
N VAL A 403 -2.92 -2.85 -15.88
CA VAL A 403 -2.78 -3.00 -14.43
C VAL A 403 -1.36 -3.50 -14.09
N SER A 404 -0.88 -4.53 -14.79
CA SER A 404 0.43 -5.11 -14.54
C SER A 404 1.59 -4.13 -14.71
N ILE A 405 1.57 -3.27 -15.75
CA ILE A 405 2.60 -2.24 -15.90
C ILE A 405 2.49 -1.18 -14.80
N GLY A 406 1.29 -0.76 -14.41
CA GLY A 406 1.09 0.22 -13.34
C GLY A 406 1.62 -0.28 -12.00
N GLU A 407 1.42 -1.56 -11.70
CA GLU A 407 2.00 -2.22 -10.53
C GLU A 407 3.51 -2.27 -10.59
N LEU A 408 4.08 -2.68 -11.72
CA LEU A 408 5.54 -2.75 -11.91
C LEU A 408 6.21 -1.38 -11.74
N LEU A 409 5.61 -0.31 -12.27
CA LEU A 409 6.11 1.04 -12.10
C LEU A 409 6.06 1.47 -10.64
N THR A 410 4.93 1.22 -9.97
CA THR A 410 4.75 1.57 -8.55
C THR A 410 5.74 0.84 -7.64
N ASP A 411 6.00 -0.45 -7.91
CA ASP A 411 6.94 -1.27 -7.13
C ASP A 411 8.41 -1.00 -7.49
N GLY A 412 8.64 -0.44 -8.67
CA GLY A 412 9.96 -0.19 -9.23
C GLY A 412 10.59 1.15 -8.88
N LEU A 413 9.76 2.09 -8.43
CA LEU A 413 10.08 3.50 -8.19
C LEU A 413 9.97 3.86 -6.70
N ARG A 414 10.50 5.02 -6.30
CA ARG A 414 10.47 5.47 -4.90
C ARG A 414 9.09 6.04 -4.57
N ALA A 415 8.74 6.04 -3.28
CA ALA A 415 7.50 6.68 -2.80
C ALA A 415 7.45 8.19 -3.08
N SER A 416 8.61 8.84 -3.28
CA SER A 416 8.73 10.25 -3.68
C SER A 416 8.48 10.50 -5.17
N ASP A 417 8.55 9.46 -6.00
CA ASP A 417 8.36 9.59 -7.45
C ASP A 417 6.87 9.52 -7.78
N PHE A 418 6.46 10.22 -8.84
CA PHE A 418 5.07 10.24 -9.28
C PHE A 418 4.91 9.45 -10.57
N VAL A 419 3.85 8.65 -10.63
CA VAL A 419 3.47 7.85 -11.80
C VAL A 419 2.04 8.18 -12.18
N GLY A 420 1.81 8.48 -13.46
CA GLY A 420 0.49 8.74 -14.00
C GLY A 420 0.20 7.94 -15.24
N ARG A 421 -1.07 7.57 -15.42
CA ARG A 421 -1.60 7.11 -16.71
C ARG A 421 -2.21 8.32 -17.42
N VAL A 422 -1.52 8.79 -18.45
CA VAL A 422 -1.83 10.03 -19.16
C VAL A 422 -2.72 9.81 -20.37
N GLY A 423 -2.75 8.59 -20.89
CA GLY A 423 -3.59 8.18 -22.02
C GLY A 423 -4.05 6.73 -21.92
N GLY A 424 -4.58 6.18 -23.02
CA GLY A 424 -5.10 4.81 -23.05
C GLY A 424 -4.03 3.76 -22.72
N GLU A 425 -2.90 3.81 -23.42
CA GLU A 425 -1.75 2.93 -23.22
C GLU A 425 -0.47 3.69 -22.83
N GLU A 426 -0.63 4.98 -22.52
CA GLU A 426 0.45 5.92 -22.26
C GLU A 426 0.58 6.23 -20.76
N PHE A 427 1.81 6.14 -20.27
CA PHE A 427 2.16 6.42 -18.89
C PHE A 427 3.26 7.47 -18.83
N SER A 428 3.30 8.22 -17.74
CA SER A 428 4.36 9.18 -17.47
C SER A 428 4.90 9.01 -16.06
N VAL A 429 6.19 9.27 -15.89
CA VAL A 429 6.89 9.20 -14.60
C VAL A 429 7.63 10.52 -14.37
N LEU A 430 7.51 11.06 -13.16
CA LEU A 430 8.30 12.17 -12.68
C LEU A 430 9.17 11.68 -11.52
N MET A 431 10.49 11.64 -11.73
CA MET A 431 11.45 11.20 -10.72
C MET A 431 12.08 12.40 -10.02
N LEU A 432 11.92 12.47 -8.70
CA LEU A 432 12.41 13.60 -7.92
C LEU A 432 13.88 13.41 -7.52
N GLY A 433 14.71 14.44 -7.69
CA GLY A 433 16.13 14.39 -7.34
C GLY A 433 16.93 13.41 -8.19
N ALA A 434 16.46 13.14 -9.42
CA ALA A 434 17.08 12.23 -10.36
C ALA A 434 17.52 12.98 -11.62
N THR A 435 18.72 12.67 -12.10
CA THR A 435 19.19 13.10 -13.41
C THR A 435 18.53 12.28 -14.53
N PRO A 436 18.42 12.81 -15.76
CA PRO A 436 17.88 12.06 -16.89
C PRO A 436 18.58 10.72 -17.14
N GLU A 437 19.91 10.67 -16.97
CA GLU A 437 20.72 9.46 -17.14
C GLU A 437 20.38 8.40 -16.08
N GLN A 438 20.15 8.82 -14.83
CA GLN A 438 19.66 7.92 -13.79
C GLN A 438 18.27 7.39 -14.09
N ALA A 439 17.38 8.24 -14.60
CA ALA A 439 16.05 7.83 -15.01
C ALA A 439 16.11 6.80 -16.15
N VAL A 440 17.00 6.96 -17.14
CA VAL A 440 17.22 5.95 -18.20
C VAL A 440 17.62 4.59 -17.62
N MET A 441 18.56 4.57 -16.66
CA MET A 441 18.98 3.31 -16.01
C MET A 441 17.81 2.63 -15.27
N ILE A 442 17.04 3.41 -14.51
CA ILE A 442 15.88 2.89 -13.76
C ILE A 442 14.81 2.37 -14.72
N MET A 443 14.46 3.15 -15.74
CA MET A 443 13.45 2.77 -16.72
C MET A 443 13.86 1.56 -17.54
N ASN A 444 15.13 1.40 -17.91
CA ASN A 444 15.62 0.19 -18.58
C ASN A 444 15.51 -1.06 -17.70
N ARG A 445 15.81 -0.94 -16.41
CA ARG A 445 15.61 -2.04 -15.46
C ARG A 445 14.13 -2.45 -15.39
N LEU A 446 13.20 -1.49 -15.39
CA LEU A 446 11.76 -1.78 -15.39
C LEU A 446 11.31 -2.36 -16.72
N ARG A 447 11.84 -1.88 -17.84
CA ARG A 447 11.59 -2.42 -19.19
C ARG A 447 11.96 -3.90 -19.29
N GLU A 448 13.15 -4.26 -18.82
CA GLU A 448 13.58 -5.66 -18.82
C GLU A 448 12.69 -6.53 -17.93
N ARG A 449 12.30 -6.04 -16.74
CA ARG A 449 11.38 -6.77 -15.86
C ARG A 449 10.03 -6.98 -16.54
N PHE A 450 9.45 -5.93 -17.15
CA PHE A 450 8.17 -6.02 -17.85
C PHE A 450 8.21 -7.03 -18.99
N SER A 451 9.30 -7.04 -19.77
CA SER A 451 9.47 -7.97 -20.89
C SER A 451 9.49 -9.44 -20.51
N ARG A 452 9.68 -9.76 -19.22
CA ARG A 452 9.70 -11.11 -18.67
C ARG A 452 8.38 -11.50 -18.00
N ILE A 453 7.45 -10.56 -17.81
CA ILE A 453 6.13 -10.86 -17.24
C ILE A 453 5.33 -11.61 -18.30
N GLU A 454 4.84 -12.80 -17.92
CA GLU A 454 3.93 -13.59 -18.74
C GLU A 454 2.49 -13.20 -18.43
N HIS A 455 1.76 -12.84 -19.48
CA HIS A 455 0.32 -12.60 -19.44
C HIS A 455 -0.39 -13.79 -20.08
N ALA A 456 -1.49 -14.22 -19.49
CA ALA A 456 -2.33 -15.28 -20.04
C ALA A 456 -3.69 -14.73 -20.47
N ASN A 457 -4.20 -15.21 -21.61
CA ASN A 457 -5.61 -15.03 -21.97
C ASN A 457 -6.48 -16.11 -21.31
N ASP A 458 -7.80 -15.98 -21.44
CA ASP A 458 -8.76 -16.90 -20.80
C ASP A 458 -8.71 -18.32 -21.39
N ASN A 459 -8.06 -18.49 -22.53
CA ASN A 459 -7.81 -19.79 -23.18
C ASN A 459 -6.48 -20.44 -22.75
N GLY A 460 -5.74 -19.83 -21.80
CA GLY A 460 -4.47 -20.34 -21.29
C GLY A 460 -3.25 -20.07 -22.18
N GLN A 461 -3.40 -19.34 -23.29
CA GLN A 461 -2.28 -18.93 -24.13
C GLN A 461 -1.49 -17.82 -23.43
N SER A 462 -0.19 -18.06 -23.25
CA SER A 462 0.73 -17.10 -22.64
C SER A 462 1.42 -16.23 -23.69
N PHE A 463 1.59 -14.95 -23.40
CA PHE A 463 2.30 -13.99 -24.22
C PHE A 463 3.04 -12.98 -23.34
N ARG A 464 3.92 -12.17 -23.95
CA ARG A 464 4.71 -11.15 -23.26
C ARG A 464 4.59 -9.81 -23.96
N CYS A 465 4.69 -8.74 -23.20
CA CYS A 465 4.62 -7.37 -23.68
C CYS A 465 5.92 -6.63 -23.41
N THR A 466 6.21 -5.59 -24.20
CA THR A 466 7.30 -4.66 -23.95
C THR A 466 6.76 -3.24 -23.88
N PHE A 467 7.58 -2.30 -23.44
CA PHE A 467 7.26 -0.88 -23.56
C PHE A 467 8.47 -0.11 -24.08
N SER A 468 8.18 1.03 -24.68
CA SER A 468 9.16 2.02 -25.09
C SER A 468 9.01 3.28 -24.24
N ALA A 469 10.13 3.97 -23.97
CA ALA A 469 10.13 5.20 -23.19
C ALA A 469 11.05 6.28 -23.78
N GLY A 470 10.70 7.54 -23.54
CA GLY A 470 11.52 8.72 -23.80
C GLY A 470 11.76 9.47 -22.50
N VAL A 471 12.99 9.92 -22.28
CA VAL A 471 13.44 10.56 -21.03
C VAL A 471 13.99 11.95 -21.31
N THR A 472 13.72 12.91 -20.44
CA THR A 472 14.28 14.26 -20.48
C THR A 472 14.46 14.83 -19.07
N SER A 473 15.20 15.92 -18.95
CA SER A 473 15.13 16.78 -17.77
C SER A 473 13.83 17.59 -17.79
N LEU A 474 13.20 17.77 -16.63
CA LEU A 474 12.13 18.73 -16.45
C LEU A 474 12.74 20.12 -16.28
N ALA A 475 12.61 20.96 -17.31
CA ALA A 475 13.14 22.31 -17.32
C ALA A 475 12.27 23.23 -18.19
N GLY A 476 12.38 24.54 -17.96
CA GLY A 476 11.65 25.54 -18.75
C GLY A 476 10.15 25.47 -18.51
N SER A 477 9.38 24.93 -19.47
CA SER A 477 7.93 24.75 -19.36
C SER A 477 7.52 23.28 -19.40
N VAL A 478 6.39 22.94 -18.77
CA VAL A 478 5.83 21.58 -18.80
C VAL A 478 5.58 21.11 -20.24
N GLY A 479 4.99 21.97 -21.08
CA GLY A 479 4.70 21.63 -22.47
C GLY A 479 5.95 21.39 -23.32
N GLU A 480 7.04 22.10 -23.04
CA GLU A 480 8.32 21.86 -23.70
C GLU A 480 8.98 20.56 -23.25
N SER A 481 9.04 20.31 -21.94
CA SER A 481 9.60 19.07 -21.41
C SER A 481 8.84 17.84 -21.92
N LEU A 482 7.51 17.88 -21.96
CA LEU A 482 6.71 16.78 -22.53
C LEU A 482 6.99 16.57 -24.01
N ARG A 483 7.01 17.63 -24.80
CA ARG A 483 7.32 17.55 -26.24
C ARG A 483 8.70 16.94 -26.50
N ILE A 484 9.68 17.23 -25.65
CA ILE A 484 11.03 16.64 -25.75
C ILE A 484 10.99 15.15 -25.38
N ALA A 485 10.31 14.78 -24.28
CA ALA A 485 10.13 13.39 -23.86
C ALA A 485 9.40 12.55 -24.94
N ASP A 486 8.33 13.11 -25.52
CA ASP A 486 7.55 12.47 -26.59
C ASP A 486 8.39 12.30 -27.86
N GLY A 487 9.26 13.26 -28.18
CA GLY A 487 10.23 13.12 -29.27
C GLY A 487 11.18 11.93 -29.07
N ALA A 488 11.70 11.77 -27.85
CA ALA A 488 12.54 10.63 -27.49
C ALA A 488 11.77 9.30 -27.50
N LEU A 489 10.51 9.29 -27.05
CA LEU A 489 9.64 8.11 -27.13
C LEU A 489 9.34 7.72 -28.59
N TYR A 490 9.09 8.72 -29.44
CA TYR A 490 8.89 8.51 -30.87
C TYR A 490 10.13 7.89 -31.53
N GLN A 491 11.33 8.34 -31.14
CA GLN A 491 12.58 7.73 -31.57
C GLN A 491 12.67 6.27 -31.09
N SER A 492 12.35 5.99 -29.83
CA SER A 492 12.28 4.63 -29.30
C SER A 492 11.39 3.71 -30.15
N LYS A 493 10.20 4.20 -30.54
CA LYS A 493 9.25 3.47 -31.38
C LYS A 493 9.77 3.25 -32.80
N ARG A 494 10.48 4.21 -33.39
CA ARG A 494 11.06 4.11 -34.75
C ARG A 494 12.24 3.15 -34.83
N GLU A 495 13.07 3.09 -33.80
CA GLU A 495 14.28 2.26 -33.78
C GLU A 495 14.00 0.81 -33.34
N GLY A 496 12.77 0.34 -33.48
CA GLY A 496 12.42 -1.06 -33.24
C GLY A 496 11.82 -1.35 -31.86
N ARG A 497 11.41 -0.32 -31.11
CA ARG A 497 10.69 -0.45 -29.82
C ARG A 497 11.51 -1.14 -28.74
N ASN A 498 10.87 -1.48 -27.61
CA ASN A 498 11.48 -2.12 -26.45
C ASN A 498 12.79 -1.44 -26.02
N ARG A 499 12.78 -0.11 -25.95
CA ARG A 499 13.95 0.71 -25.61
C ARG A 499 13.57 1.98 -24.86
N VAL A 500 14.56 2.52 -24.16
CA VAL A 500 14.48 3.80 -23.46
C VAL A 500 15.50 4.73 -24.11
N THR A 501 15.05 5.89 -24.60
CA THR A 501 15.91 6.87 -25.28
C THR A 501 15.98 8.15 -24.46
N LEU A 502 17.19 8.69 -24.28
CA LEU A 502 17.37 10.02 -23.68
C LEU A 502 17.26 11.09 -24.76
N ALA A 503 16.51 12.15 -24.49
CA ALA A 503 16.42 13.28 -25.38
C ALA A 503 17.79 13.92 -25.63
N GLY A 504 18.16 14.08 -26.91
CA GLY A 504 19.44 14.65 -27.32
C GLY A 504 20.56 13.62 -27.61
N GLU A 505 20.32 12.32 -27.49
CA GLU A 505 21.36 11.29 -27.72
C GLU A 505 21.89 11.22 -29.18
N ASN A 506 21.24 11.83 -30.17
CA ASN A 506 21.62 11.74 -31.60
C ASN A 506 21.79 13.08 -32.36
N GLU A 507 22.09 14.19 -31.68
CA GLU A 507 22.71 15.36 -32.36
C GLU A 507 24.23 15.19 -32.60
N LYS A 508 24.75 13.96 -32.47
CA LYS A 508 26.06 13.61 -33.04
C LYS A 508 25.87 13.16 -34.49
N SER A 509 26.21 14.08 -35.39
CA SER A 509 26.25 13.94 -36.84
C SER A 509 26.75 12.57 -37.31
N PRO A 510 26.14 11.96 -38.35
CA PRO A 510 26.90 11.12 -39.25
C PRO A 510 27.87 12.04 -40.03
N ASP A 511 29.13 11.62 -40.08
CA ASP A 511 30.31 12.32 -40.64
C ASP A 511 30.10 13.33 -41.78
#